data_AF-A0A0P7DKT6-F1
#
_entry.id   AF-A0A0P7DKT6-F1
#
_cell.length_a   1.000
_cell.length_b   1.000
_cell.length_c   1.000
_cell.angle_alpha   90.00
_cell.angle_beta   90.00
_cell.angle_gamma   90.00
#
_symmetry.space_group_name_H-M   'P 1'
#
loop_
_entity.id
_entity.type
_entity.pdbx_description
1 polymer ?
#
loop_
_entity_poly.entity_id
_entity_poly.type
_entity_poly.pdbx_seq_one_letter_code
_entity_poly.pdbx_strand_id
1 'polypeptide(L)'
;MDMRLFLYLALCFIFTFPISAKEFSSFYSAKKHLIKNLPSNSKSLYCGCDIKRQGKKLVPDPDACGYIPRNPVTRSGKENARAKRIEWEHIVPAWEFGHQLQCWQDGGRKNCKKVSAKFRQMEADINNLAPAIGEINADRSNFRYGMVSTSSASYGACPVKIDFKQRVFEPPIYARKQIADTYFYMQKTYGLKISDKQRKLFESWQKLEIAEISNRKLL
;
A
#
# COMPACT_ATOMS: atom_id res chain seq x y z
N MET A 1 5.66 58.42 14.13
CA MET A 1 5.79 56.99 13.75
C MET A 1 5.73 56.18 15.04
N ASP A 2 4.55 55.64 15.33
CA ASP A 2 4.23 55.07 16.63
C ASP A 2 5.00 53.78 16.92
N MET A 3 5.79 53.81 17.99
CA MET A 3 6.55 52.69 18.56
C MET A 3 5.65 51.50 18.98
N ARG A 4 4.31 51.72 19.02
CA ARG A 4 3.30 50.68 19.29
C ARG A 4 3.07 49.75 18.09
N LEU A 5 3.35 50.19 16.86
CA LEU A 5 3.15 49.37 15.65
C LEU A 5 4.22 48.27 15.52
N PHE A 6 5.42 48.50 16.06
CA PHE A 6 6.51 47.52 16.06
C PHE A 6 6.28 46.35 17.03
N LEU A 7 5.54 46.56 18.13
CA LEU A 7 5.21 45.50 19.10
C LEU A 7 4.17 44.50 18.56
N TYR A 8 3.31 44.90 17.63
CA TYR A 8 2.34 44.00 17.00
C TYR A 8 2.91 43.21 15.80
N LEU A 9 4.00 43.67 15.19
CA LEU A 9 4.69 42.94 14.11
C LEU A 9 5.62 41.83 14.61
N ALA A 10 5.98 41.83 15.90
CA ALA A 10 6.87 40.82 16.49
C ALA A 10 6.15 39.54 16.97
N LEU A 11 4.81 39.50 17.01
CA LEU A 11 4.05 38.41 17.64
C LEU A 11 3.53 37.33 16.66
N CYS A 12 3.98 37.32 15.41
CA CYS A 12 3.57 36.33 14.40
C CYS A 12 4.73 35.44 13.90
N PHE A 13 5.78 35.24 14.72
CA PHE A 13 6.65 34.07 14.54
C PHE A 13 5.94 32.84 15.13
N ILE A 14 4.97 32.32 14.38
CA ILE A 14 4.44 30.98 14.61
C ILE A 14 5.62 30.04 14.40
N PHE A 15 6.20 29.54 15.51
CA PHE A 15 7.12 28.41 15.49
C PHE A 15 6.38 27.23 14.87
N THR A 16 6.56 27.04 13.57
CA THR A 16 6.22 25.80 12.90
C THR A 16 7.24 24.79 13.39
N PHE A 17 6.91 24.07 14.45
CA PHE A 17 7.68 22.88 14.81
C PHE A 17 7.58 21.92 13.62
N PRO A 18 8.69 21.59 12.93
CA PRO A 18 8.64 20.50 11.96
C PRO A 18 8.18 19.24 12.70
N ILE A 19 6.96 18.79 12.38
CA ILE A 19 6.49 17.47 12.76
C ILE A 19 7.43 16.50 12.04
N SER A 20 8.42 15.99 12.78
CA SER A 20 9.32 14.97 12.28
C SER A 20 8.51 13.69 12.07
N ALA A 21 8.16 13.41 10.81
CA ALA A 21 7.55 12.15 10.44
C ALA A 21 8.52 11.02 10.79
N LYS A 22 8.01 9.96 11.42
CA LYS A 22 8.85 8.84 11.85
C LYS A 22 9.43 8.12 10.63
N GLU A 23 10.73 8.30 10.41
CA GLU A 23 11.46 7.59 9.37
C GLU A 23 11.98 6.23 9.86
N PHE A 24 12.03 5.27 8.94
CA PHE A 24 12.54 3.92 9.21
C PHE A 24 13.76 3.64 8.33
N SER A 25 14.82 3.12 8.95
CA SER A 25 16.05 2.76 8.24
C SER A 25 15.96 1.41 7.50
N SER A 26 14.91 0.62 7.72
CA SER A 26 14.73 -0.69 7.09
C SER A 26 13.28 -1.12 7.02
N PHE A 27 12.94 -1.94 6.02
CA PHE A 27 11.61 -2.57 5.92
C PHE A 27 11.27 -3.43 7.16
N TYR A 28 12.27 -4.04 7.80
CA TYR A 28 12.04 -4.83 9.00
C TYR A 28 11.58 -3.96 10.18
N SER A 29 12.25 -2.83 10.44
CA SER A 29 11.87 -1.91 11.51
C SER A 29 10.52 -1.24 11.24
N ALA A 30 10.23 -0.87 9.99
CA ALA A 30 8.93 -0.37 9.57
C ALA A 30 7.81 -1.39 9.86
N LYS A 31 7.96 -2.64 9.41
CA LYS A 31 7.00 -3.72 9.69
C LYS A 31 6.81 -3.97 11.18
N LYS A 32 7.90 -4.00 11.96
CA LYS A 32 7.81 -4.22 13.42
C LYS A 32 6.98 -3.11 14.08
N HIS A 33 7.18 -1.86 13.66
CA HIS A 33 6.39 -0.73 14.12
C HIS A 33 4.93 -0.85 13.71
N LEU A 34 4.66 -1.13 12.44
CA LEU A 34 3.29 -1.27 11.93
C LEU A 34 2.54 -2.44 12.59
N ILE A 35 3.19 -3.60 12.79
CA ILE A 35 2.61 -4.72 13.53
C ILE A 35 2.31 -4.32 14.97
N LYS A 36 3.19 -3.57 15.65
CA LYS A 36 2.96 -3.15 17.03
C LYS A 36 1.78 -2.18 17.15
N ASN A 37 1.63 -1.27 16.18
CA ASN A 37 0.66 -0.17 16.25
C ASN A 37 -0.57 -0.37 15.36
N LEU A 38 -0.77 -1.57 14.81
CA LEU A 38 -1.94 -1.89 13.99
C LEU A 38 -3.23 -1.72 14.82
N PRO A 39 -4.14 -0.80 14.44
CA PRO A 39 -5.43 -0.63 15.10
C PRO A 39 -6.25 -1.92 15.12
N SER A 40 -7.04 -2.13 16.18
CA SER A 40 -7.86 -3.34 16.35
C SER A 40 -8.93 -3.52 15.26
N ASN A 41 -9.42 -2.42 14.68
CA ASN A 41 -10.40 -2.40 13.59
C ASN A 41 -9.75 -2.39 12.20
N SER A 42 -8.45 -2.68 12.10
CA SER A 42 -7.76 -2.70 10.81
C SER A 42 -8.26 -3.85 9.94
N LYS A 43 -8.47 -3.54 8.66
CA LYS A 43 -8.89 -4.49 7.63
C LYS A 43 -7.79 -4.68 6.60
N SER A 44 -7.77 -5.85 5.97
CA SER A 44 -6.86 -6.11 4.84
C SER A 44 -7.23 -5.24 3.62
N LEU A 45 -6.23 -4.66 2.97
CA LEU A 45 -6.38 -3.66 1.92
C LEU A 45 -7.32 -4.09 0.79
N TYR A 46 -7.19 -5.33 0.32
CA TYR A 46 -7.87 -5.78 -0.90
C TYR A 46 -9.14 -6.59 -0.67
N CYS A 47 -9.30 -7.20 0.50
CA CYS A 47 -10.43 -8.10 0.77
C CYS A 47 -11.30 -7.61 1.93
N GLY A 48 -10.93 -6.53 2.63
CA GLY A 48 -11.73 -5.99 3.73
C GLY A 48 -11.83 -6.92 4.95
N CYS A 49 -11.10 -8.03 4.98
CA CYS A 49 -11.11 -8.96 6.10
C CYS A 49 -10.52 -8.34 7.37
N ASP A 50 -11.17 -8.59 8.50
CA ASP A 50 -10.63 -8.23 9.81
C ASP A 50 -9.31 -8.95 10.07
N ILE A 51 -8.44 -8.30 10.83
CA ILE A 51 -7.10 -8.80 11.11
C ILE A 51 -7.02 -9.20 12.58
N LYS A 52 -6.89 -10.51 12.83
CA LYS A 52 -6.73 -11.08 14.17
C LYS A 52 -5.24 -11.25 14.49
N ARG A 53 -4.87 -11.07 15.76
CA ARG A 53 -3.54 -11.41 16.28
C ARG A 53 -3.55 -12.84 16.79
N GLN A 54 -2.65 -13.68 16.28
CA GLN A 54 -2.39 -15.02 16.79
C GLN A 54 -0.91 -15.14 17.15
N GLY A 55 -0.60 -14.96 18.44
CA GLY A 55 0.78 -14.80 18.91
C GLY A 55 1.49 -13.65 18.21
N LYS A 56 2.59 -13.95 17.51
CA LYS A 56 3.37 -12.97 16.73
C LYS A 56 2.83 -12.75 15.30
N LYS A 57 1.83 -13.52 14.87
CA LYS A 57 1.29 -13.49 13.51
C LYS A 57 0.02 -12.64 13.46
N LEU A 58 -0.16 -11.99 12.32
CA LEU A 58 -1.43 -11.38 11.92
C LEU A 58 -2.10 -12.34 10.94
N VAL A 59 -3.37 -12.64 11.16
CA VAL A 59 -4.14 -13.56 10.32
C VAL A 59 -5.43 -12.88 9.84
N PRO A 60 -5.86 -13.08 8.59
CA PRO A 60 -7.17 -12.62 8.15
C PRO A 60 -8.27 -13.45 8.80
N ASP A 61 -9.45 -12.86 8.98
CA ASP A 61 -10.68 -13.56 9.34
C ASP A 61 -11.51 -13.87 8.08
N PRO A 62 -11.36 -15.07 7.47
CA PRO A 62 -12.01 -15.38 6.20
C PRO A 62 -13.53 -15.48 6.31
N ASP A 63 -14.05 -15.93 7.45
CA ASP A 63 -15.48 -16.20 7.64
C ASP A 63 -16.31 -14.91 7.57
N ALA A 64 -15.79 -13.81 8.10
CA ALA A 64 -16.45 -12.52 8.12
C ALA A 64 -16.44 -11.80 6.75
N CYS A 65 -15.39 -12.01 5.94
CA CYS A 65 -15.22 -11.34 4.64
C CYS A 65 -15.50 -12.22 3.42
N GLY A 66 -15.75 -13.52 3.61
CA GLY A 66 -15.98 -14.49 2.55
C GLY A 66 -14.75 -14.77 1.67
N TYR A 67 -13.54 -14.54 2.17
CA TYR A 67 -12.30 -14.86 1.44
C TYR A 67 -12.12 -16.38 1.32
N ILE A 68 -11.93 -16.86 0.09
CA ILE A 68 -11.63 -18.26 -0.21
C ILE A 68 -10.27 -18.30 -0.94
N PRO A 69 -9.27 -19.05 -0.46
CA PRO A 69 -7.99 -19.14 -1.14
C PRO A 69 -8.11 -19.72 -2.55
N ARG A 70 -7.41 -19.11 -3.52
CA ARG A 70 -7.34 -19.64 -4.89
C ARG A 70 -6.52 -20.92 -4.95
N ASN A 71 -5.43 -20.99 -4.18
CA ASN A 71 -4.64 -22.21 -3.99
C ASN A 71 -4.62 -22.54 -2.48
N PRO A 72 -5.55 -23.36 -1.98
CA PRO A 72 -5.57 -23.74 -0.56
C PRO A 72 -4.36 -24.62 -0.18
N VAL A 73 -3.78 -25.32 -1.16
CA VAL A 73 -2.60 -26.18 -1.01
C VAL A 73 -1.49 -25.77 -1.99
N THR A 74 -0.25 -26.00 -1.59
CA THR A 74 0.93 -25.84 -2.44
C THR A 74 1.06 -27.02 -3.42
N ARG A 75 1.97 -26.89 -4.39
CA ARG A 75 2.32 -27.99 -5.30
C ARG A 75 2.82 -29.26 -4.59
N SER A 76 3.32 -29.12 -3.36
CA SER A 76 3.78 -30.26 -2.55
C SER A 76 2.68 -30.83 -1.64
N GLY A 77 1.41 -30.48 -1.85
CA GLY A 77 0.27 -30.94 -1.05
C GLY A 77 0.19 -30.37 0.38
N LYS A 78 1.02 -29.37 0.72
CA LYS A 78 0.99 -28.72 2.04
C LYS A 78 0.01 -27.56 2.04
N GLU A 79 -0.53 -27.20 3.20
CA GLU A 79 -1.36 -26.00 3.32
C GLU A 79 -0.64 -24.75 2.82
N ASN A 80 -1.36 -23.89 2.10
CA ASN A 80 -0.81 -22.61 1.67
C ASN A 80 -0.74 -21.61 2.84
N ALA A 81 0.41 -21.56 3.50
CA ALA A 81 0.64 -20.63 4.61
C ALA A 81 0.47 -19.14 4.24
N ARG A 82 0.56 -18.78 2.95
CA ARG A 82 0.35 -17.39 2.48
C ARG A 82 -1.13 -16.99 2.58
N ALA A 83 -2.04 -17.93 2.35
CA ALA A 83 -3.48 -17.68 2.47
C ALA A 83 -3.94 -17.46 3.91
N LYS A 84 -3.16 -17.92 4.91
CA LYS A 84 -3.49 -17.87 6.34
C LYS A 84 -2.80 -16.75 7.13
N ARG A 85 -2.13 -15.81 6.46
CA ARG A 85 -1.40 -14.72 7.14
C ARG A 85 -1.54 -13.40 6.42
N ILE A 86 -1.43 -12.32 7.19
CA ILE A 86 -1.26 -10.97 6.65
C ILE A 86 0.22 -10.75 6.33
N GLU A 87 0.45 -10.14 5.18
CA GLU A 87 1.74 -9.62 4.75
C GLU A 87 1.63 -8.11 4.52
N TRP A 88 2.76 -7.41 4.63
CA TRP A 88 2.81 -5.98 4.35
C TRP A 88 3.03 -5.77 2.86
N GLU A 89 1.97 -5.33 2.20
CA GLU A 89 1.91 -4.95 0.79
C GLU A 89 2.71 -3.66 0.56
N HIS A 90 3.54 -3.65 -0.48
CA HIS A 90 4.07 -2.42 -1.05
C HIS A 90 3.11 -1.95 -2.15
N ILE A 91 2.20 -1.02 -1.84
CA ILE A 91 1.14 -0.57 -2.77
C ILE A 91 1.77 -0.16 -4.11
N VAL A 92 2.77 0.72 -4.08
CA VAL A 92 3.76 0.88 -5.14
C VAL A 92 4.80 -0.22 -4.93
N PRO A 93 4.89 -1.25 -5.80
CA PRO A 93 5.75 -2.39 -5.57
C PRO A 93 7.22 -1.98 -5.50
N ALA A 94 8.01 -2.71 -4.72
CA ALA A 94 9.46 -2.45 -4.62
C ALA A 94 10.19 -2.50 -5.96
N TRP A 95 9.68 -3.29 -6.89
CA TRP A 95 10.16 -3.32 -8.26
C TRP A 95 9.94 -1.98 -8.96
N GLU A 96 8.77 -1.35 -8.83
CA GLU A 96 8.43 -0.09 -9.53
C GLU A 96 9.41 1.03 -9.19
N PHE A 97 9.68 1.25 -7.89
CA PHE A 97 10.60 2.31 -7.45
C PHE A 97 12.08 1.88 -7.43
N GLY A 98 12.39 0.61 -7.72
CA GLY A 98 13.73 0.05 -7.55
C GLY A 98 14.40 -0.42 -8.84
N HIS A 99 13.64 -0.94 -9.81
CA HIS A 99 14.19 -1.69 -10.94
C HIS A 99 15.11 -0.87 -11.85
N GLN A 100 14.97 0.45 -11.88
CA GLN A 100 15.83 1.34 -12.68
C GLN A 100 17.11 1.78 -11.95
N LEU A 101 17.27 1.43 -10.68
CA LEU A 101 18.46 1.79 -9.91
C LEU A 101 19.62 0.85 -10.25
N GLN A 102 20.84 1.39 -10.27
CA GLN A 102 22.05 0.59 -10.53
C GLN A 102 22.19 -0.59 -9.56
N CYS A 103 21.91 -0.38 -8.26
CA CYS A 103 21.93 -1.46 -7.28
C CYS A 103 21.02 -2.64 -7.64
N TRP A 104 19.94 -2.39 -8.40
CA TRP A 104 19.00 -3.43 -8.78
C TRP A 104 19.54 -4.21 -9.98
N GLN A 105 20.22 -3.53 -10.90
CA GLN A 105 20.93 -4.19 -12.00
C GLN A 105 22.06 -5.09 -11.46
N ASP A 106 22.77 -4.64 -10.43
CA ASP A 106 23.92 -5.36 -9.84
C ASP A 106 23.53 -6.52 -8.90
N GLY A 107 22.24 -6.81 -8.69
CA GLY A 107 21.83 -7.91 -7.80
C GLY A 107 20.43 -7.81 -7.20
N GLY A 108 19.53 -7.10 -7.87
CA GLY A 108 18.12 -6.96 -7.54
C GLY A 108 17.84 -6.30 -6.20
N ARG A 109 16.62 -6.52 -5.70
CA ARG A 109 16.15 -6.01 -4.40
C ARG A 109 17.10 -6.37 -3.25
N LYS A 110 17.73 -7.55 -3.29
CA LYS A 110 18.67 -8.01 -2.24
C LYS A 110 19.91 -7.11 -2.18
N ASN A 111 20.47 -6.74 -3.34
CA ASN A 111 21.60 -5.82 -3.38
C ASN A 111 21.18 -4.40 -3.00
N CYS A 112 20.08 -3.88 -3.54
CA CYS A 112 19.60 -2.53 -3.18
C CYS A 112 19.36 -2.34 -1.68
N LYS A 113 18.83 -3.35 -0.98
CA LYS A 113 18.72 -3.33 0.48
C LYS A 113 20.04 -3.08 1.19
N LYS A 114 21.15 -3.62 0.67
CA LYS A 114 22.48 -3.51 1.27
C LYS A 114 23.13 -2.17 0.92
N VAL A 115 23.10 -1.77 -0.35
CA VAL A 115 23.98 -0.68 -0.83
C VAL A 115 23.28 0.66 -1.04
N SER A 116 21.96 0.69 -1.25
CA SER A 116 21.24 1.92 -1.58
C SER A 116 20.44 2.46 -0.40
N ALA A 117 20.90 3.57 0.19
CA ALA A 117 20.17 4.29 1.23
C ALA A 117 18.81 4.79 0.71
N LYS A 118 18.80 5.36 -0.50
CA LYS A 118 17.57 5.81 -1.17
C LYS A 118 16.55 4.67 -1.30
N PHE A 119 16.99 3.49 -1.76
CA PHE A 119 16.10 2.33 -1.86
C PHE A 119 15.55 1.89 -0.51
N ARG A 120 16.40 1.83 0.53
CA ARG A 120 15.96 1.47 1.89
C ARG A 120 14.92 2.43 2.44
N GLN A 121 15.08 3.74 2.20
CA GLN A 121 14.13 4.76 2.60
C GLN A 121 12.77 4.54 1.94
N MET A 122 12.74 4.40 0.60
CA MET A 122 11.50 4.11 -0.14
C MET A 122 10.84 2.79 0.28
N GLU A 123 11.63 1.75 0.55
CA GLU A 123 11.11 0.44 0.95
C GLU A 123 10.55 0.43 2.38
N ALA A 124 11.10 1.25 3.27
CA ALA A 124 10.71 1.34 4.67
C ALA A 124 9.61 2.39 4.92
N ASP A 125 9.21 3.13 3.89
CA ASP A 125 8.18 4.16 4.00
C ASP A 125 6.81 3.56 4.30
N ILE A 126 6.28 3.88 5.48
CA ILE A 126 5.01 3.34 5.96
C ILE A 126 3.80 3.86 5.19
N ASN A 127 3.91 5.00 4.49
CA ASN A 127 2.84 5.53 3.63
C ASN A 127 2.59 4.67 2.38
N ASN A 128 3.54 3.78 2.07
CA ASN A 128 3.46 2.80 0.99
C ASN A 128 3.19 1.37 1.49
N LEU A 129 2.90 1.19 2.79
CA LEU A 129 2.71 -0.11 3.41
C LEU A 129 1.28 -0.30 3.91
N ALA A 130 0.63 -1.39 3.49
CA ALA A 130 -0.70 -1.76 3.95
C ALA A 130 -0.78 -3.26 4.26
N PRO A 131 -1.64 -3.69 5.19
CA PRO A 131 -1.84 -5.11 5.45
C PRO A 131 -2.64 -5.74 4.30
N ALA A 132 -2.15 -6.84 3.72
CA ALA A 132 -2.87 -7.63 2.72
C ALA A 132 -2.80 -9.12 3.04
N ILE A 133 -3.79 -9.89 2.57
CA ILE A 133 -3.72 -11.35 2.65
C ILE A 133 -2.51 -11.82 1.83
N GLY A 134 -1.69 -12.69 2.40
CA GLY A 134 -0.41 -13.08 1.83
C GLY A 134 -0.51 -13.75 0.46
N GLU A 135 -1.59 -14.48 0.16
CA GLU A 135 -1.85 -15.04 -1.19
C GLU A 135 -2.15 -13.92 -2.19
N ILE A 136 -3.02 -12.97 -1.84
CA ILE A 136 -3.35 -11.84 -2.72
C ILE A 136 -2.11 -10.99 -3.00
N ASN A 137 -1.30 -10.69 -1.99
CA ASN A 137 0.00 -10.02 -2.16
C ASN A 137 0.93 -10.82 -3.11
N ALA A 138 0.94 -12.15 -2.99
CA ALA A 138 1.75 -13.00 -3.88
C ALA A 138 1.29 -12.91 -5.34
N ASP A 139 -0.01 -13.08 -5.55
CA ASP A 139 -0.63 -13.13 -6.88
C ASP A 139 -0.65 -11.75 -7.55
N ARG A 140 -0.78 -10.66 -6.77
CA ARG A 140 -0.63 -9.28 -7.24
C ARG A 140 0.78 -9.02 -7.76
N SER A 141 1.81 -9.62 -7.16
CA SER A 141 3.20 -9.51 -7.61
C SER A 141 3.65 -8.05 -7.79
N ASN A 142 4.22 -7.69 -8.94
CA ASN A 142 4.46 -6.31 -9.37
C ASN A 142 3.53 -5.91 -10.53
N PHE A 143 2.31 -6.43 -10.56
CA PHE A 143 1.35 -6.10 -11.61
C PHE A 143 0.87 -4.66 -11.44
N ARG A 144 0.72 -3.97 -12.58
CA ARG A 144 0.15 -2.63 -12.59
C ARG A 144 -1.32 -2.70 -12.22
N TYR A 145 -1.81 -1.63 -11.62
CA TYR A 145 -3.23 -1.48 -11.35
C TYR A 145 -3.99 -1.19 -12.64
N GLY A 146 -5.21 -1.68 -12.76
CA GLY A 146 -6.05 -1.45 -13.93
C GLY A 146 -7.40 -2.13 -13.81
N MET A 147 -8.21 -2.00 -14.85
CA MET A 147 -9.46 -2.75 -14.97
C MET A 147 -9.16 -4.07 -15.70
N VAL A 148 -9.71 -5.17 -15.19
CA VAL A 148 -9.57 -6.53 -15.71
C VAL A 148 -10.89 -6.94 -16.36
N SER A 149 -10.87 -7.15 -17.67
CA SER A 149 -12.03 -7.60 -18.44
C SER A 149 -12.39 -9.06 -18.17
N THR A 150 -11.37 -9.91 -18.02
CA THR A 150 -11.52 -11.35 -17.77
C THR A 150 -10.56 -11.78 -16.67
N SER A 151 -11.08 -12.37 -15.59
CA SER A 151 -10.28 -12.94 -14.50
C SER A 151 -10.57 -14.43 -14.39
N SER A 152 -9.53 -15.26 -14.50
CA SER A 152 -9.62 -16.67 -14.14
C SER A 152 -9.37 -16.89 -12.63
N ALA A 153 -8.90 -15.86 -11.94
CA ALA A 153 -8.65 -15.89 -10.50
C ALA A 153 -9.94 -15.53 -9.76
N SER A 154 -10.31 -16.34 -8.76
CA SER A 154 -11.40 -16.07 -7.82
C SER A 154 -10.91 -16.29 -6.40
N TYR A 155 -11.36 -15.44 -5.48
CA TYR A 155 -11.00 -15.48 -4.06
C TYR A 155 -12.24 -15.45 -3.15
N GLY A 156 -13.33 -16.07 -3.61
CA GLY A 156 -14.63 -16.00 -2.94
C GLY A 156 -15.27 -14.62 -3.07
N ALA A 157 -15.71 -14.04 -1.97
CA ALA A 157 -16.35 -12.72 -1.92
C ALA A 157 -15.34 -11.55 -2.00
N CYS A 158 -14.03 -11.81 -1.93
CA CYS A 158 -13.02 -10.77 -2.13
C CYS A 158 -13.02 -10.30 -3.60
N PRO A 159 -13.39 -9.05 -3.90
CA PRO A 159 -13.72 -8.62 -5.26
C PRO A 159 -12.48 -8.16 -6.05
N VAL A 160 -11.33 -8.80 -5.81
CA VAL A 160 -10.12 -8.60 -6.60
C VAL A 160 -10.22 -9.38 -7.90
N LYS A 161 -9.66 -8.82 -8.97
CA LYS A 161 -9.53 -9.52 -10.25
C LYS A 161 -8.08 -9.45 -10.71
N ILE A 162 -7.58 -10.56 -11.26
CA ILE A 162 -6.20 -10.64 -11.70
C ILE A 162 -6.15 -11.25 -13.09
N ASP A 163 -5.57 -10.51 -14.02
CA ASP A 163 -5.14 -11.04 -15.30
C ASP A 163 -3.65 -11.35 -15.22
N PHE A 164 -3.31 -12.62 -14.98
CA PHE A 164 -1.91 -13.06 -14.91
C PHE A 164 -1.18 -12.92 -16.24
N LYS A 165 -1.88 -13.07 -17.37
CA LYS A 165 -1.29 -13.00 -18.71
C LYS A 165 -0.95 -11.56 -19.07
N GLN A 166 -1.88 -10.64 -18.83
CA GLN A 166 -1.68 -9.21 -19.08
C GLN A 166 -1.00 -8.50 -17.91
N ARG A 167 -0.76 -9.18 -16.79
CA ARG A 167 -0.13 -8.65 -15.57
C ARG A 167 -0.85 -7.41 -15.02
N VAL A 168 -2.18 -7.50 -14.93
CA VAL A 168 -3.07 -6.44 -14.41
C VAL A 168 -3.72 -6.93 -13.12
N PHE A 169 -3.77 -6.05 -12.12
CA PHE A 169 -4.54 -6.26 -10.89
C PHE A 169 -5.64 -5.20 -10.79
N GLU A 170 -6.91 -5.63 -10.71
CA GLU A 170 -8.04 -4.76 -10.40
C GLU A 170 -8.35 -4.85 -8.90
N PRO A 171 -8.12 -3.77 -8.13
CA PRO A 171 -8.45 -3.73 -6.72
C PRO A 171 -9.95 -3.45 -6.51
N PRO A 172 -10.48 -3.78 -5.31
CA PRO A 172 -11.82 -3.35 -4.89
C PRO A 172 -11.95 -1.83 -4.96
N ILE A 173 -13.17 -1.34 -5.18
CA ILE A 173 -13.47 0.10 -5.26
C ILE A 173 -12.97 0.85 -4.02
N TYR A 174 -13.24 0.32 -2.82
CA TYR A 174 -12.86 0.94 -1.54
C TYR A 174 -11.34 1.08 -1.31
N ALA A 175 -10.49 0.40 -2.07
CA ALA A 175 -9.03 0.53 -1.96
C ALA A 175 -8.43 1.51 -2.99
N ARG A 176 -9.20 1.91 -4.00
CA ARG A 176 -8.69 2.62 -5.19
C ARG A 176 -8.12 3.99 -4.86
N LYS A 177 -8.78 4.77 -4.00
CA LYS A 177 -8.25 6.08 -3.60
C LYS A 177 -6.99 5.95 -2.77
N GLN A 178 -6.94 5.05 -1.79
CA GLN A 178 -5.72 4.82 -1.02
C GLN A 178 -4.56 4.45 -1.95
N ILE A 179 -4.80 3.58 -2.93
CA ILE A 179 -3.80 3.23 -3.93
C ILE A 179 -3.34 4.45 -4.74
N ALA A 180 -4.29 5.25 -5.25
CA ALA A 180 -3.99 6.45 -6.02
C ALA A 180 -3.19 7.48 -5.20
N ASP A 181 -3.63 7.75 -3.96
CA ASP A 181 -2.97 8.67 -3.02
C ASP A 181 -1.54 8.21 -2.72
N THR A 182 -1.33 6.91 -2.48
CA THR A 182 0.00 6.36 -2.24
C THR A 182 0.90 6.50 -3.48
N TYR A 183 0.39 6.28 -4.70
CA TYR A 183 1.17 6.50 -5.92
C TYR A 183 1.58 7.97 -6.08
N PHE A 184 0.64 8.91 -5.91
CA PHE A 184 0.96 10.33 -5.99
C PHE A 184 1.88 10.81 -4.87
N TYR A 185 1.73 10.24 -3.67
CA TYR A 185 2.68 10.45 -2.58
C TYR A 185 4.08 9.99 -2.98
N MET A 186 4.24 8.76 -3.45
CA MET A 186 5.56 8.24 -3.85
C MET A 186 6.17 9.03 -5.02
N GLN A 187 5.34 9.55 -5.93
CA GLN A 187 5.76 10.49 -6.97
C GLN A 187 6.28 11.80 -6.38
N LYS A 188 5.50 12.44 -5.51
CA LYS A 188 5.87 13.72 -4.88
C LYS A 188 7.12 13.59 -4.01
N THR A 189 7.21 12.53 -3.23
CA THR A 189 8.25 12.33 -2.21
C THR A 189 9.56 11.82 -2.82
N TYR A 190 9.50 10.92 -3.80
CA TYR A 190 10.69 10.23 -4.32
C TYR A 190 10.95 10.43 -5.81
N GLY A 191 10.11 11.20 -6.50
CA GLY A 191 10.21 11.41 -7.95
C GLY A 191 9.81 10.18 -8.77
N LEU A 192 8.93 9.32 -8.23
CA LEU A 192 8.40 8.16 -8.96
C LEU A 192 7.76 8.61 -10.29
N LYS A 193 8.24 8.05 -11.40
CA LYS A 193 7.65 8.27 -12.71
C LYS A 193 6.39 7.42 -12.83
N ILE A 194 5.25 8.08 -13.05
CA ILE A 194 3.96 7.44 -13.30
C ILE A 194 3.60 7.71 -14.76
N SER A 195 3.33 6.65 -15.53
CA SER A 195 2.87 6.81 -16.92
C SER A 195 1.55 7.57 -17.00
N ASP A 196 1.31 8.29 -18.10
CA ASP A 196 0.08 9.08 -18.28
C ASP A 196 -1.18 8.22 -18.16
N LYS A 197 -1.13 6.97 -18.63
CA LYS A 197 -2.25 6.02 -18.49
C LYS A 197 -2.55 5.68 -17.04
N GLN A 198 -1.52 5.41 -16.23
CA GLN A 198 -1.70 5.16 -14.79
C GLN A 198 -2.12 6.43 -14.05
N ARG A 199 -1.55 7.60 -14.40
CA ARG A 199 -1.93 8.89 -13.83
C ARG A 199 -3.43 9.15 -14.02
N LYS A 200 -3.93 9.07 -15.26
CA LYS A 200 -5.35 9.28 -15.57
C LYS A 200 -6.26 8.30 -14.81
N LEU A 201 -5.83 7.05 -14.67
CA LEU A 201 -6.54 6.04 -13.88
C LEU A 201 -6.63 6.44 -12.40
N PHE A 202 -5.51 6.83 -11.80
CA PHE A 202 -5.46 7.22 -10.38
C PHE A 202 -6.23 8.52 -10.11
N GLU A 203 -6.17 9.50 -11.02
CA GLU A 203 -6.99 10.72 -10.94
C GLU A 203 -8.50 10.39 -10.99
N SER A 204 -8.90 9.45 -11.85
CA SER A 204 -10.29 8.98 -11.90
C SER A 204 -10.70 8.30 -10.59
N TRP A 205 -9.83 7.48 -10.02
CA TRP A 205 -10.08 6.80 -8.74
C TRP A 205 -10.22 7.76 -7.57
N GLN A 206 -9.43 8.82 -7.50
CA GLN A 206 -9.60 9.87 -6.49
C GLN A 206 -10.96 10.58 -6.61
N LYS A 207 -11.43 10.83 -7.84
CA LYS A 207 -12.71 11.52 -8.09
C LYS A 207 -13.93 10.66 -7.75
N LEU A 208 -13.91 9.36 -8.09
CA LEU A 208 -15.04 8.47 -7.86
C LEU A 208 -15.39 8.32 -6.38
N GLU A 209 -14.40 8.24 -5.49
CA GLU A 209 -14.65 8.13 -4.06
C GLU A 209 -15.26 9.42 -3.47
N ILE A 210 -14.86 10.59 -3.97
CA ILE A 210 -15.48 11.87 -3.56
C ILE A 210 -16.97 11.85 -3.87
N ALA A 211 -17.37 11.34 -5.03
CA ALA A 211 -18.79 11.23 -5.42
C ALA A 211 -19.55 10.22 -4.53
N GLU A 212 -18.96 9.06 -4.21
CA GLU A 212 -19.59 8.07 -3.33
C GLU A 212 -19.75 8.54 -1.88
N ILE A 213 -18.78 9.30 -1.36
CA ILE A 213 -18.87 9.91 -0.02
C ILE A 213 -19.94 10.98 0.00
N SER A 214 -20.01 11.84 -1.02
CA SER A 214 -21.06 12.85 -1.14
C SER A 214 -22.45 12.22 -1.18
N ASN A 215 -22.65 11.16 -1.97
CA ASN A 215 -23.94 10.45 -2.04
C ASN A 215 -24.33 9.78 -0.71
N ARG A 216 -23.37 9.25 0.05
CA ARG A 216 -23.62 8.67 1.39
C ARG A 216 -23.95 9.71 2.46
N LYS A 217 -23.55 10.97 2.29
CA LYS A 217 -23.90 12.07 3.20
C LYS A 217 -25.27 12.71 2.89
N LEU A 218 -25.82 12.41 1.71
CA LEU A 218 -27.12 12.91 1.25
C LEU A 218 -28.29 11.94 1.55
N LEU A 219 -27.98 10.75 2.11
CA LEU A 219 -28.91 9.74 2.59
C LEU A 219 -28.88 9.70 4.12
#